data_AF-A0A962MNH1-F1
#
_entry.id   AF-A0A962MNH1-F1
#
_cell.length_a   1.000
_cell.length_b   1.000
_cell.length_c   1.000
_cell.angle_alpha   90.00
_cell.angle_beta   90.00
_cell.angle_gamma   90.00
#
_symmetry.space_group_name_H-M   'P 1'
#
loop_
_entity.id
_entity.type
_entity.pdbx_description
1 polymer ?
#
loop_
_entity_poly.entity_id
_entity_poly.type
_entity_poly.pdbx_seq_one_letter_code
_entity_poly.pdbx_strand_id
1 'polypeptide(L)'
;HVDKTGLLSWKANKYSAPLVYQQARIGVQEQGTQLVLTALDSGQEIARHTLCLGQGQIIKNTDHYRDKQAPIIELESLIRQLLGEPAGEQLCALLKHTSPRIYKDQLRGLKSLLERYGMPPALLRQLCDRSQLTTTQIRDYLLAYQTHPERLQEPLPSPVSGRPESDAAL
;
A
#
# COMPACT_ATOMS: atom_id res chain seq x y z
N HIS A 1 -13.16 -15.03 21.06
CA HIS A 1 -13.76 -15.14 19.72
C HIS A 1 -14.31 -13.76 19.36
N VAL A 2 -14.08 -13.30 18.14
CA VAL A 2 -14.54 -11.99 17.65
C VAL A 2 -15.92 -12.17 17.01
N ASP A 3 -16.86 -11.27 17.31
CA ASP A 3 -18.20 -11.34 16.73
C ASP A 3 -18.26 -10.84 15.27
N LYS A 4 -19.45 -10.91 14.68
CA LYS A 4 -19.72 -10.44 13.30
C LYS A 4 -19.50 -8.93 13.09
N THR A 5 -19.40 -8.16 14.17
CA THR A 5 -19.18 -6.71 14.15
C THR A 5 -17.71 -6.36 14.46
N GLY A 6 -16.84 -7.36 14.61
CA GLY A 6 -15.44 -7.13 14.92
C GLY A 6 -15.21 -6.80 16.39
N LEU A 7 -16.14 -7.09 17.29
CA LEU A 7 -15.98 -6.86 18.73
C LEU A 7 -15.70 -8.18 19.46
N LEU A 8 -14.89 -8.10 20.50
CA LEU A 8 -14.67 -9.18 21.45
C LEU A 8 -14.94 -8.70 22.88
N SER A 9 -15.46 -9.57 23.73
CA SER A 9 -15.64 -9.28 25.15
C SER A 9 -14.43 -9.74 25.95
N TRP A 10 -13.87 -8.87 26.79
CA TRP A 10 -12.78 -9.18 27.72
C TRP A 10 -12.96 -8.41 29.03
N LYS A 11 -12.92 -9.12 30.17
CA LYS A 11 -13.11 -8.57 31.54
C LYS A 11 -14.23 -7.52 31.64
N ALA A 12 -15.45 -7.90 31.25
CA ALA A 12 -16.66 -7.06 31.25
C ALA A 12 -16.62 -5.82 30.33
N ASN A 13 -15.60 -5.68 29.47
CA ASN A 13 -15.48 -4.65 28.45
C ASN A 13 -15.50 -5.26 27.05
N LYS A 14 -15.78 -4.43 26.03
CA LYS A 14 -15.72 -4.83 24.62
C LYS A 14 -14.57 -4.12 23.92
N TYR A 15 -13.80 -4.85 23.13
CA TYR A 15 -12.68 -4.32 22.36
C TYR A 15 -12.87 -4.63 20.89
N SER A 16 -12.58 -3.66 20.02
CA SER A 16 -12.60 -3.87 18.57
C SER A 16 -11.37 -4.64 18.09
N ALA A 17 -11.55 -5.57 17.16
CA ALA A 17 -10.50 -6.21 16.37
C ALA A 17 -10.62 -5.77 14.91
N PRO A 18 -9.54 -5.82 14.11
CA PRO A 18 -9.62 -5.53 12.68
C PRO A 18 -10.66 -6.40 11.95
N LEU A 19 -11.37 -5.81 10.99
CA LEU A 19 -12.43 -6.46 10.19
C LEU A 19 -12.05 -7.83 9.62
N VAL A 20 -10.80 -7.99 9.19
CA VAL A 20 -10.29 -9.25 8.61
C VAL A 20 -10.32 -10.43 9.60
N TYR A 21 -10.46 -10.17 10.90
CA TYR A 21 -10.58 -11.17 11.96
C TYR A 21 -12.00 -11.25 12.53
N GLN A 22 -13.02 -10.71 11.84
CA GLN A 22 -14.41 -10.95 12.19
C GLN A 22 -14.73 -12.44 12.16
N GLN A 23 -15.50 -12.91 13.13
CA GLN A 23 -15.84 -14.33 13.29
C GLN A 23 -14.61 -15.25 13.42
N ALA A 24 -13.42 -14.70 13.66
CA ALA A 24 -12.21 -15.47 13.86
C ALA A 24 -11.95 -15.73 15.35
N ARG A 25 -11.14 -16.76 15.63
CA ARG A 25 -10.52 -16.96 16.94
C ARG A 25 -9.16 -16.28 16.91
N ILE A 26 -8.92 -15.42 17.88
CA ILE A 26 -7.68 -14.68 18.05
C ILE A 26 -7.15 -14.92 19.47
N GLY A 27 -5.84 -14.81 19.64
CA GLY A 27 -5.20 -14.76 20.94
C GLY A 27 -5.42 -13.41 21.60
N VAL A 28 -5.52 -13.41 22.92
CA VAL A 28 -5.69 -12.21 23.74
C VAL A 28 -4.75 -12.33 24.92
N GLN A 29 -3.88 -11.35 25.10
CA GLN A 29 -2.90 -11.33 26.18
C GLN A 29 -2.87 -9.96 26.85
N GLU A 30 -2.80 -9.96 28.17
CA GLU A 30 -2.58 -8.74 28.95
C GLU A 30 -1.07 -8.50 29.09
N GLN A 31 -0.63 -7.30 28.72
CA GLN A 31 0.73 -6.81 28.88
C GLN A 31 0.68 -5.48 29.64
N GLY A 32 0.81 -5.55 30.97
CA GLY A 32 0.71 -4.39 31.85
C GLY A 32 -0.68 -3.74 31.75
N THR A 33 -0.72 -2.50 31.25
CA THR A 33 -1.97 -1.74 31.03
C THR A 33 -2.54 -1.90 29.63
N GLN A 34 -2.00 -2.80 28.82
CA GLN A 34 -2.42 -3.02 27.44
C GLN A 34 -3.01 -4.42 27.23
N LEU A 35 -4.04 -4.49 26.41
CA LEU A 35 -4.61 -5.71 25.86
C LEU A 35 -4.05 -5.89 24.44
N VAL A 36 -3.25 -6.92 24.26
CA VAL A 36 -2.66 -7.29 22.98
C VAL A 36 -3.48 -8.41 22.35
N LEU A 37 -3.93 -8.17 21.13
CA LEU A 37 -4.65 -9.12 20.30
C LEU A 37 -3.66 -9.74 19.31
N THR A 38 -3.62 -11.07 19.21
CA THR A 38 -2.70 -11.80 18.32
C THR A 38 -3.45 -12.76 17.41
N ALA A 39 -2.95 -12.99 16.21
CA ALA A 39 -3.49 -14.01 15.32
C ALA A 39 -3.05 -15.41 15.80
N LEU A 40 -3.98 -16.37 15.88
CA LEU A 40 -3.67 -17.71 16.41
C LEU A 40 -2.80 -18.55 15.46
N ASP A 41 -2.84 -18.25 14.17
CA ASP A 41 -2.12 -18.97 13.11
C ASP A 41 -0.62 -18.64 13.10
N SER A 42 -0.29 -17.36 13.29
CA SER A 42 1.05 -16.79 13.11
C SER A 42 1.64 -16.28 14.42
N GLY A 43 0.83 -16.09 15.46
CA GLY A 43 1.23 -15.42 16.69
C GLY A 43 1.46 -13.91 16.53
N GLN A 44 1.21 -13.35 15.35
CA GLN A 44 1.46 -11.94 15.06
C GLN A 44 0.50 -11.04 15.86
N GLU A 45 1.02 -9.93 16.41
CA GLU A 45 0.19 -8.87 17.01
C GLU A 45 -0.65 -8.18 15.92
N ILE A 46 -1.97 -8.24 16.08
CA ILE A 46 -2.96 -7.69 15.13
C ILE A 46 -3.56 -6.37 15.62
N ALA A 47 -3.58 -6.16 16.94
CA ALA A 47 -4.09 -4.94 17.54
C ALA A 47 -3.66 -4.82 19.02
N ARG A 48 -3.62 -3.59 19.51
CA ARG A 48 -3.31 -3.27 20.90
C ARG A 48 -4.30 -2.22 21.41
N HIS A 49 -4.82 -2.44 22.61
CA HIS A 49 -5.75 -1.53 23.28
C HIS A 49 -5.28 -1.23 24.67
N THR A 50 -5.57 -0.03 25.18
CA THR A 50 -5.41 0.24 26.60
C THR A 50 -6.53 -0.44 27.38
N LEU A 51 -6.16 -1.16 28.45
CA LEU A 51 -7.11 -1.81 29.35
C LEU A 51 -7.96 -0.74 30.04
N CYS A 52 -9.27 -0.85 29.89
CA CYS A 52 -10.20 0.00 30.63
C CYS A 52 -10.45 -0.61 32.01
N LEU A 53 -10.27 0.20 33.06
CA LEU A 53 -10.56 -0.17 34.45
C LEU A 53 -12.05 -0.04 34.80
N GLY A 54 -12.82 0.72 34.00
CA GLY A 54 -14.27 0.75 34.09
C GLY A 54 -14.91 -0.52 33.53
N GLN A 55 -16.19 -0.76 33.83
CA GLN A 55 -16.96 -1.90 33.31
C GLN A 55 -17.95 -1.44 32.24
N GLY A 56 -18.32 -2.34 31.31
CA GLY A 56 -19.33 -2.09 30.29
C GLY A 56 -18.90 -1.14 29.17
N GLN A 57 -17.61 -0.80 29.09
CA GLN A 57 -17.10 0.12 28.08
C GLN A 57 -16.85 -0.59 26.74
N ILE A 58 -17.04 0.14 25.64
CA ILE A 58 -16.70 -0.33 24.30
C ILE A 58 -15.51 0.47 23.78
N ILE A 59 -14.33 -0.18 23.75
CA ILE A 59 -13.08 0.39 23.31
C ILE A 59 -12.92 0.09 21.82
N LYS A 60 -13.14 1.11 20.99
CA LYS A 60 -13.06 1.00 19.53
C LYS A 60 -11.82 1.74 19.02
N ASN A 61 -11.09 1.10 18.12
CA ASN A 61 -10.14 1.78 17.27
C ASN A 61 -10.80 2.01 15.91
N THR A 62 -10.95 3.27 15.51
CA THR A 62 -11.60 3.67 14.25
C THR A 62 -10.94 3.01 13.04
N ASP A 63 -9.63 2.77 13.08
CA ASP A 63 -8.89 2.15 11.99
C ASP A 63 -9.20 0.65 11.79
N HIS A 64 -9.79 -0.02 12.80
CA HIS A 64 -10.16 -1.44 12.70
C HIS A 64 -11.32 -1.71 11.75
N TYR A 65 -12.13 -0.68 11.50
CA TYR A 65 -13.30 -0.73 10.62
C TYR A 65 -13.01 -0.23 9.20
N ARG A 66 -11.76 0.13 8.91
CA ARG A 66 -11.38 0.61 7.59
C ARG A 66 -10.98 -0.56 6.71
N ASP A 67 -11.77 -0.83 5.67
CA ASP A 67 -11.38 -1.76 4.62
C ASP A 67 -10.13 -1.21 3.93
N LYS A 68 -9.02 -1.94 4.04
CA LYS A 68 -7.74 -1.55 3.41
C LYS A 68 -7.65 -2.02 1.96
N GLN A 69 -8.55 -2.91 1.51
CA GLN A 69 -8.62 -3.46 0.15
C GLN A 69 -9.51 -2.62 -0.76
N ALA A 70 -10.63 -2.08 -0.26
CA ALA A 70 -11.49 -1.16 -1.04
C ALA A 70 -10.69 0.02 -1.68
N PRO A 71 -9.76 0.68 -0.97
CA PRO A 71 -8.92 1.72 -1.56
C PRO A 71 -7.99 1.24 -2.68
N ILE A 72 -7.57 -0.03 -2.68
CA ILE A 72 -6.69 -0.57 -3.72
C ILE A 72 -7.47 -0.78 -5.02
N ILE A 73 -8.66 -1.37 -4.93
CA ILE A 73 -9.54 -1.60 -6.10
C ILE A 73 -9.94 -0.27 -6.73
N GLU A 74 -10.29 0.72 -5.91
CA GLU A 74 -10.60 2.08 -6.38
C GLU A 74 -9.39 2.72 -7.10
N LEU A 75 -8.19 2.60 -6.53
CA LEU A 75 -6.97 3.13 -7.14
C LEU A 75 -6.64 2.44 -8.47
N GLU A 76 -6.76 1.10 -8.55
CA GLU A 76 -6.57 0.36 -9.80
C GLU A 76 -7.57 0.80 -10.87
N SER A 77 -8.86 0.92 -10.50
CA SER A 77 -9.92 1.37 -11.42
C SER A 77 -9.64 2.77 -11.98
N LEU A 78 -9.22 3.71 -11.12
CA LEU A 78 -8.85 5.06 -11.53
C LEU A 78 -7.65 5.06 -12.48
N ILE A 79 -6.62 4.26 -12.21
CA ILE A 79 -5.44 4.15 -13.09
C ILE A 79 -5.83 3.59 -14.46
N ARG A 80 -6.69 2.55 -14.49
CA ARG A 80 -7.23 1.99 -15.74
C ARG A 80 -8.04 3.03 -16.53
N GLN A 81 -8.83 3.87 -15.85
CA GLN A 81 -9.56 4.96 -16.50
C GLN A 81 -8.63 6.03 -17.08
N LEU A 82 -7.53 6.36 -16.38
CA LEU A 82 -6.58 7.39 -16.81
C LEU A 82 -5.68 6.92 -17.97
N LEU A 83 -5.25 5.65 -17.96
CA LEU A 83 -4.32 5.10 -18.94
C LEU A 83 -4.99 4.33 -20.07
N GLY A 84 -6.24 3.92 -19.88
CA GLY A 84 -6.94 2.99 -20.76
C GLY A 84 -6.46 1.55 -20.62
N GLU A 85 -7.23 0.63 -21.19
CA GLU A 85 -6.86 -0.79 -21.29
C GLU A 85 -6.23 -1.10 -22.66
N PRO A 86 -5.25 -2.01 -22.74
CA PRO A 86 -4.77 -2.92 -21.68
C PRO A 86 -3.60 -2.39 -20.83
N ALA A 87 -3.12 -1.18 -21.12
CA ALA A 87 -1.88 -0.67 -20.53
C ALA A 87 -2.01 -0.38 -19.02
N GLY A 88 -3.17 0.12 -18.58
CA GLY A 88 -3.44 0.36 -17.17
C GLY A 88 -3.40 -0.92 -16.32
N GLU A 89 -4.01 -2.01 -16.79
CA GLU A 89 -3.96 -3.29 -16.11
C GLU A 89 -2.52 -3.86 -16.04
N GLN A 90 -1.79 -3.83 -17.15
CA GLN A 90 -0.40 -4.30 -17.20
C GLN A 90 0.50 -3.53 -16.22
N LEU A 91 0.35 -2.21 -16.16
CA LEU A 91 1.14 -1.38 -15.25
C LEU A 91 0.82 -1.66 -13.78
N CYS A 92 -0.47 -1.85 -13.44
CA CYS A 92 -0.87 -2.25 -12.09
C CYS A 92 -0.27 -3.62 -11.72
N ALA A 93 -0.32 -4.58 -12.63
CA ALA A 93 0.26 -5.92 -12.43
C ALA A 93 1.79 -5.85 -12.21
N LEU A 94 2.49 -5.03 -12.98
CA LEU A 94 3.94 -4.82 -12.84
C LEU A 94 4.31 -4.20 -11.49
N LEU A 95 3.57 -3.18 -11.03
CA LEU A 95 3.78 -2.58 -9.70
C LEU A 95 3.54 -3.59 -8.57
N LYS A 96 2.46 -4.37 -8.70
CA LYS A 96 2.11 -5.42 -7.72
C LYS A 96 3.17 -6.50 -7.65
N HIS A 97 3.70 -6.92 -8.79
CA HIS A 97 4.75 -7.92 -8.90
C HIS A 97 6.10 -7.40 -8.34
N THR A 98 6.45 -6.16 -8.68
CA THR A 98 7.75 -5.57 -8.30
C THR A 98 7.85 -5.30 -6.81
N SER A 99 6.76 -4.85 -6.16
CA SER A 99 6.80 -4.46 -4.75
C SER A 99 5.44 -4.63 -4.05
N PRO A 100 5.02 -5.88 -3.78
CA PRO A 100 3.71 -6.16 -3.20
C PRO A 100 3.53 -5.53 -1.80
N ARG A 101 4.61 -5.37 -1.03
CA ARG A 101 4.59 -4.80 0.33
C ARG A 101 4.18 -3.33 0.37
N ILE A 102 4.47 -2.57 -0.68
CA ILE A 102 4.19 -1.13 -0.77
C ILE A 102 3.24 -0.80 -1.93
N TYR A 103 2.55 -1.80 -2.45
CA TYR A 103 1.73 -1.70 -3.67
C TYR A 103 0.70 -0.56 -3.59
N LYS A 104 -0.02 -0.44 -2.47
CA LYS A 104 -0.99 0.65 -2.28
C LYS A 104 -0.34 2.03 -2.37
N ASP A 105 0.84 2.22 -1.78
CA ASP A 105 1.53 3.50 -1.81
C ASP A 105 2.10 3.79 -3.20
N GLN A 106 2.51 2.76 -3.92
CA GLN A 106 2.88 2.86 -5.34
C GLN A 106 1.70 3.30 -6.22
N LEU A 107 0.51 2.72 -6.04
CA LEU A 107 -0.70 3.13 -6.76
C LEU A 107 -1.08 4.59 -6.45
N ARG A 108 -1.02 4.99 -5.17
CA ARG A 108 -1.28 6.38 -4.77
C ARG A 108 -0.32 7.35 -5.44
N GLY A 109 0.98 7.04 -5.42
CA GLY A 109 1.97 7.86 -6.08
C GLY A 109 1.77 7.91 -7.59
N LEU A 110 1.45 6.78 -8.23
CA LEU A 110 1.19 6.73 -9.67
C LEU A 110 -0.01 7.61 -10.03
N LYS A 111 -1.14 7.49 -9.32
CA LYS A 111 -2.30 8.36 -9.49
C LYS A 111 -1.90 9.84 -9.45
N SER A 112 -1.16 10.25 -8.41
CA SER A 112 -0.73 11.65 -8.28
C SER A 112 0.19 12.11 -9.43
N LEU A 113 1.02 11.22 -9.98
CA LEU A 113 1.85 11.54 -11.15
C LEU A 113 1.01 11.71 -12.41
N LEU A 114 0.04 10.82 -12.63
CA LEU A 114 -0.88 10.88 -13.78
C LEU A 114 -1.73 12.15 -13.75
N GLU A 115 -2.26 12.51 -12.58
CA GLU A 115 -3.05 13.74 -12.42
C GLU A 115 -2.21 15.01 -12.64
N ARG A 116 -0.91 14.98 -12.30
CA ARG A 116 -0.04 16.16 -12.37
C ARG A 116 0.58 16.38 -13.74
N TYR A 117 1.03 15.31 -14.39
CA TYR A 117 1.86 15.38 -15.58
C TYR A 117 1.23 14.68 -16.79
N GLY A 118 0.18 13.88 -16.59
CA GLY A 118 -0.29 12.94 -17.58
C GLY A 118 0.73 11.84 -17.89
N MET A 119 0.38 10.95 -18.81
CA MET A 119 1.29 9.93 -19.30
C MET A 119 1.29 9.91 -20.82
N PRO A 120 2.40 10.28 -21.47
CA PRO A 120 2.52 10.19 -22.93
C PRO A 120 2.39 8.73 -23.40
N PRO A 121 1.59 8.44 -24.45
CA PRO A 121 1.39 7.06 -24.93
C PRO A 121 2.68 6.36 -25.39
N ALA A 122 3.66 7.12 -25.88
CA ALA A 122 4.95 6.57 -26.27
C ALA A 122 5.78 6.11 -25.05
N LEU A 123 5.77 6.87 -23.96
CA LEU A 123 6.42 6.50 -22.71
C LEU A 123 5.68 5.32 -22.05
N LEU A 124 4.35 5.31 -22.08
CA LEU A 124 3.54 4.22 -21.54
C LEU A 124 3.94 2.86 -22.14
N ARG A 125 4.05 2.77 -23.47
CA ARG A 125 4.47 1.55 -24.16
C ARG A 125 5.86 1.07 -23.70
N GLN A 126 6.81 1.99 -23.62
CA GLN A 126 8.17 1.66 -23.15
C GLN A 126 8.22 1.20 -21.69
N LEU A 127 7.33 1.70 -20.83
CA LEU A 127 7.24 1.27 -19.44
C LEU A 127 6.60 -0.12 -19.31
N CYS A 128 5.60 -0.43 -20.15
CA CYS A 128 4.95 -1.75 -20.20
C CYS A 128 5.90 -2.87 -20.66
N ASP A 129 6.91 -2.57 -21.47
CA ASP A 129 7.90 -3.55 -21.95
C ASP A 129 8.94 -3.95 -20.88
N ARG A 130 8.90 -3.34 -19.68
CA ARG A 130 9.87 -3.61 -18.60
C ARG A 130 9.40 -4.76 -17.70
N SER A 131 10.35 -5.54 -17.20
CA SER A 131 10.09 -6.67 -16.29
C SER A 131 9.82 -6.26 -14.84
N GLN A 132 10.32 -5.10 -14.41
CA GLN A 132 10.12 -4.54 -13.08
C GLN A 132 10.03 -3.02 -13.14
N LEU A 133 9.13 -2.46 -12.35
CA LEU A 133 8.86 -1.03 -12.34
C LEU A 133 8.36 -0.57 -10.97
N THR A 134 8.81 0.60 -10.54
CA THR A 134 8.32 1.29 -9.34
C THR A 134 7.83 2.69 -9.69
N THR A 135 6.92 3.23 -8.89
CA THR A 135 6.40 4.59 -9.06
C THR A 135 7.49 5.67 -9.08
N THR A 136 8.56 5.49 -8.32
CA THR A 136 9.71 6.42 -8.33
C THR A 136 10.39 6.43 -9.69
N GLN A 137 10.64 5.26 -10.28
CA GLN A 137 11.22 5.16 -11.62
C GLN A 137 10.30 5.82 -12.67
N ILE A 138 8.98 5.58 -12.59
CA ILE A 138 8.01 6.22 -13.48
C ILE A 138 8.10 7.75 -13.38
N ARG A 139 8.19 8.30 -12.16
CA ARG A 139 8.36 9.74 -11.94
C ARG A 139 9.65 10.25 -12.57
N ASP A 140 10.77 9.55 -12.35
CA ASP A 140 12.07 10.00 -12.85
C ASP A 140 12.07 10.02 -14.39
N TYR A 141 11.43 9.04 -15.04
CA TYR A 141 11.21 9.06 -16.49
C TYR A 141 10.30 10.19 -16.96
N LEU A 142 9.20 10.46 -16.25
CA LEU A 142 8.29 11.58 -16.57
C LEU A 142 8.99 12.95 -16.44
N LEU A 143 9.85 13.12 -15.44
CA LEU A 143 10.63 14.34 -15.25
C LEU A 143 11.69 14.47 -16.36
N ALA A 144 12.41 13.39 -16.67
CA ALA A 144 13.36 13.37 -17.77
C ALA A 144 12.69 13.70 -19.11
N TYR A 145 11.45 13.23 -19.31
CA TYR A 145 10.65 13.53 -20.50
C TYR A 145 10.29 15.01 -20.62
N GLN A 146 9.90 15.66 -19.53
CA GLN A 146 9.56 17.09 -19.55
C GLN A 146 10.76 17.98 -19.85
N THR A 147 11.98 17.55 -19.48
CA THR A 147 13.19 18.34 -19.73
C THR A 147 13.74 18.12 -21.14
N HIS A 148 13.60 16.92 -21.71
CA HIS A 148 14.15 16.56 -23.02
C HIS A 148 13.19 15.66 -23.83
N PRO A 149 12.16 16.24 -24.48
CA PRO A 149 11.17 15.46 -25.24
C PRO A 149 11.76 14.74 -26.47
N GLU A 150 12.92 15.19 -26.95
CA GLU A 150 13.68 14.59 -28.07
C GLU A 150 14.24 13.19 -27.79
N ARG A 151 14.36 12.78 -26.51
CA ARG A 151 14.84 11.43 -26.12
C ARG A 151 13.87 10.29 -26.46
N LEU A 152 12.67 10.58 -26.97
CA LEU A 152 11.77 9.53 -27.46
C LEU A 152 12.32 8.79 -28.70
N GLN A 153 13.20 9.43 -29.47
CA GLN A 153 13.79 8.82 -30.67
C GLN A 153 14.99 7.93 -30.36
N GLU A 154 15.57 8.06 -29.16
CA GLU A 154 16.65 7.21 -28.70
C GLU A 154 16.11 6.20 -27.68
N PRO A 155 16.59 4.93 -27.69
CA PRO A 155 16.22 3.99 -26.65
C PRO A 155 16.66 4.55 -25.28
N LEU A 156 15.70 4.70 -24.36
CA LEU A 156 15.95 5.23 -23.01
C LEU A 156 17.11 4.46 -22.37
N PRO A 157 18.12 5.17 -21.83
CA PRO A 157 19.26 4.51 -21.21
C PRO A 157 18.77 3.58 -20.11
N SER A 158 19.28 2.35 -20.11
CA SER A 158 19.04 1.39 -19.03
C SER A 158 19.33 2.04 -17.67
N PRO A 159 18.53 1.75 -16.64
CA PRO A 159 18.74 2.35 -15.32
C PRO A 159 20.18 2.07 -14.88
N VAL A 160 20.99 3.13 -14.83
CA VAL A 160 22.32 3.08 -14.25
C VAL A 160 22.11 2.81 -12.77
N SER A 161 22.34 1.56 -12.38
CA SER A 161 22.52 1.18 -10.97
C SER A 161 23.85 1.78 -10.52
N GLY A 162 23.84 3.07 -10.20
CA GLY A 162 24.99 3.81 -9.72
C GLY A 162 24.57 4.65 -8.52
N ARG A 163 24.79 4.12 -7.32
CA ARG A 163 24.89 4.97 -6.12
C ARG A 163 26.00 5.99 -6.39
N PRO A 164 25.84 7.27 -6.06
CA PRO A 164 26.99 8.15 -6.00
C PRO A 164 27.89 7.65 -4.87
N GLU A 165 29.09 7.17 -5.22
CA GLU A 165 30.18 7.11 -4.25
C GLU A 165 30.45 8.54 -3.80
N SER A 166 30.24 8.75 -2.51
CA SER A 166 30.60 9.95 -1.78
C SER A 166 32.11 10.13 -1.86
N ASP A 167 32.55 11.05 -2.71
CA ASP A 167 33.92 11.56 -2.68
C ASP A 167 34.03 12.45 -1.44
N ALA A 168 34.49 11.83 -0.35
CA ALA A 168 34.89 12.52 0.87
C ALA A 168 36.38 12.83 0.75
N ALA A 169 36.65 14.14 0.71
CA ALA A 169 37.93 14.77 0.86
C ALA A 169 38.92 14.03 1.77
N LEU A 170 40.19 13.95 1.32
CA LEU A 170 41.38 14.44 2.03
C LEU A 170 42.59 14.49 1.09
#